data_AF-A0A6C0F380-F1
#
_entry.id   AF-A0A6C0F380-F1
#
_cell.length_a   1.000
_cell.length_b   1.000
_cell.length_c   1.000
_cell.angle_alpha   90.00
_cell.angle_beta   90.00
_cell.angle_gamma   90.00
#
_symmetry.space_group_name_H-M   'P 1'
#
loop_
_entity.id
_entity.type
_entity.pdbx_description
1 polymer ?
#
loop_
_entity_poly.entity_id
_entity_poly.type
_entity_poly.pdbx_seq_one_letter_code
_entity_poly.pdbx_strand_id
1 'polypeptide(L)'
;MSRPDYNHRTWPSPRARLVAIKLGLDITSRYPITRIKRLTHEKALELLAKRVGKTIPDFLAMPRNDVWIALGCYTSSPLLPLMVPYDPLYGPMRYW
;
A
#
# COMPACT_ATOMS: atom_id res chain seq x y z
N MET A 1 -23.01 -4.98 3.63
CA MET A 1 -22.82 -4.52 2.24
C MET A 1 -21.39 -4.81 1.81
N SER A 2 -21.16 -5.91 1.10
CA SER A 2 -19.88 -6.23 0.45
C SER A 2 -19.68 -5.24 -0.70
N ARG A 3 -18.67 -4.36 -0.57
CA ARG A 3 -18.36 -3.35 -1.59
C ARG A 3 -17.83 -4.04 -2.85
N PRO A 4 -18.36 -3.74 -4.05
CA PRO A 4 -18.07 -4.49 -5.28
C PRO A 4 -16.62 -4.41 -5.78
N ASP A 5 -15.79 -3.53 -5.22
CA ASP A 5 -14.37 -3.38 -5.61
C ASP A 5 -13.41 -4.43 -4.99
N TYR A 6 -13.90 -5.33 -4.12
CA TYR A 6 -13.04 -6.08 -3.18
C TYR A 6 -12.90 -7.60 -3.44
N ASN A 7 -13.44 -8.14 -4.54
CA ASN A 7 -13.40 -9.59 -4.82
C ASN A 7 -12.27 -10.03 -5.76
N HIS A 8 -11.31 -9.16 -6.09
CA HIS A 8 -10.13 -9.58 -6.83
C HIS A 8 -9.14 -10.30 -5.90
N ARG A 9 -8.71 -11.52 -6.30
CA ARG A 9 -7.63 -12.25 -5.62
C ARG A 9 -6.32 -11.44 -5.62
N THR A 10 -6.12 -10.65 -6.66
CA THR A 10 -4.97 -9.76 -6.86
C THR A 10 -5.26 -8.33 -6.42
N TRP A 11 -4.19 -7.57 -6.20
CA TRP A 11 -4.23 -6.15 -5.83
C TRP A 11 -5.18 -5.32 -6.73
N PRO A 12 -6.22 -4.67 -6.18
CA PRO A 12 -6.99 -3.72 -6.94
C PRO A 12 -6.17 -2.43 -7.11
N SER A 13 -5.66 -2.24 -8.32
CA SER A 13 -4.96 -1.02 -8.75
C SER A 13 -5.72 0.31 -8.53
N PRO A 14 -7.08 0.42 -8.58
CA PRO A 14 -7.79 1.71 -8.67
C PRO A 14 -7.48 2.75 -7.57
N ARG A 15 -6.93 2.31 -6.44
CA ARG A 15 -6.64 3.19 -5.29
C ARG A 15 -5.16 3.37 -5.00
N ALA A 16 -4.28 3.00 -5.94
CA ALA A 16 -2.82 3.12 -5.81
C ALA A 16 -2.38 4.51 -5.30
N ARG A 17 -2.98 5.58 -5.81
CA ARG A 17 -2.70 6.96 -5.36
C ARG A 17 -2.96 7.15 -3.86
N LEU A 18 -4.14 6.73 -3.39
CA LEU A 18 -4.54 6.94 -2.00
C LEU A 18 -3.67 6.12 -1.06
N VAL A 19 -3.35 4.88 -1.41
CA VAL A 19 -2.46 4.07 -0.55
C VAL A 19 -1.01 4.57 -0.60
N ALA A 20 -0.50 5.03 -1.74
CA ALA A 20 0.83 5.65 -1.79
C ALA A 20 0.92 6.91 -0.91
N ILE A 21 -0.09 7.78 -0.93
CA ILE A 21 -0.17 8.97 -0.06
C ILE A 21 -0.27 8.55 1.41
N LYS A 22 -1.12 7.57 1.73
CA LYS A 22 -1.31 7.15 3.13
C LYS A 22 -0.06 6.48 3.72
N LEU A 23 0.77 5.88 2.87
CA LEU A 23 2.08 5.33 3.24
C LEU A 23 3.21 6.37 3.23
N GLY A 24 2.92 7.64 2.91
CA GLY A 24 3.90 8.72 2.84
C GLY A 24 4.93 8.55 1.72
N LEU A 25 4.63 7.74 0.69
CA LEU A 25 5.53 7.50 -0.44
C LEU A 25 5.58 8.69 -1.42
N ASP A 26 4.67 9.65 -1.28
CA ASP A 26 4.64 10.90 -2.04
C ASP A 26 5.65 11.94 -1.53
N ILE A 27 6.37 11.65 -0.43
CA ILE A 27 7.36 12.54 0.18
C ILE A 27 8.73 12.33 -0.46
N THR A 28 9.29 13.37 -1.09
CA THR A 28 10.59 13.34 -1.79
C THR A 28 11.76 13.77 -0.91
N SER A 29 11.53 14.68 0.03
CA SER A 29 12.50 15.05 1.08
C SER A 29 11.78 15.15 2.41
N ARG A 30 12.44 14.71 3.49
CA ARG A 30 11.91 14.83 4.86
C ARG A 30 12.17 16.22 5.46
N TYR A 31 13.22 16.92 5.01
CA TYR A 31 13.59 18.24 5.51
C TYR A 31 14.16 19.11 4.38
N PRO A 32 13.44 20.15 3.92
CA PRO A 32 12.02 20.44 4.19
C PRO A 32 11.10 19.34 3.61
N ILE A 33 9.93 19.12 4.22
CA ILE A 33 8.95 18.15 3.71
C ILE A 33 8.49 18.62 2.32
N THR A 34 8.92 17.92 1.29
CA THR A 34 8.48 18.14 -0.10
C THR A 34 7.65 16.96 -0.56
N ARG A 35 6.50 17.25 -1.16
CA ARG A 35 5.55 16.25 -1.65
C ARG A 35 5.36 16.37 -3.16
N ILE A 36 5.04 15.25 -3.80
CA ILE A 36 4.68 15.22 -5.22
C ILE A 36 3.30 15.86 -5.41
N LYS A 37 3.25 17.13 -5.85
CA LYS A 37 1.99 17.90 -6.02
C LYS A 37 0.96 17.26 -6.95
N ARG A 38 1.41 16.51 -7.97
CA ARG A 38 0.54 15.83 -8.96
C ARG A 38 0.92 14.36 -9.08
N LEU A 39 0.69 13.60 -8.02
CA LEU A 39 0.91 12.15 -8.04
C LEU A 39 -0.13 11.49 -8.95
N THR A 40 0.29 11.03 -10.13
CA THR A 40 -0.54 10.25 -11.05
C THR A 40 -0.71 8.81 -10.55
N HIS A 41 -1.67 8.10 -11.12
CA HIS A 41 -1.92 6.69 -10.79
C HIS A 41 -0.72 5.80 -11.10
N GLU A 42 -0.17 5.95 -12.31
CA GLU A 42 1.01 5.21 -12.77
C GLU A 42 2.21 5.50 -11.87
N LYS A 43 2.42 6.77 -11.49
CA LYS A 43 3.51 7.13 -10.59
C LYS A 43 3.33 6.55 -9.19
N ALA A 44 2.08 6.47 -8.71
CA ALA A 44 1.78 5.80 -7.44
C ALA A 44 2.07 4.30 -7.51
N LEU A 45 1.72 3.63 -8.62
CA LEU A 45 2.06 2.22 -8.84
C LEU A 45 3.56 1.99 -8.87
N GLU A 46 4.32 2.84 -9.57
CA GLU A 46 5.79 2.78 -9.56
C GLU A 46 6.37 2.89 -8.15
N LEU A 47 5.89 3.85 -7.35
CA LEU A 47 6.37 4.04 -5.98
C LEU A 47 6.05 2.85 -5.07
N LEU A 48 4.87 2.26 -5.22
CA LEU A 48 4.45 1.07 -4.47
C LEU A 48 5.26 -0.17 -4.89
N ALA A 49 5.42 -0.40 -6.19
CA ALA A 49 6.22 -1.50 -6.72
C ALA A 49 7.69 -1.38 -6.28
N LYS A 50 8.25 -0.16 -6.33
CA LYS A 50 9.60 0.15 -5.82
C LYS A 50 9.72 -0.11 -4.32
N ARG A 51 8.70 0.22 -3.52
CA ARG A 51 8.68 -0.04 -2.07
C ARG A 51 8.74 -1.53 -1.76
N VAL A 52 8.11 -2.36 -2.59
CA VAL A 52 8.11 -3.83 -2.49
C VAL A 52 9.34 -4.47 -3.16
N GLY A 53 10.12 -3.71 -3.93
CA GLY A 53 11.28 -4.24 -4.66
C GLY A 53 10.90 -5.12 -5.86
N LYS A 54 9.74 -4.89 -6.47
CA LYS A 54 9.24 -5.66 -7.63
C LYS A 54 8.97 -4.77 -8.84
N THR A 55 8.87 -5.39 -10.01
CA THR A 55 8.36 -4.70 -11.21
C THR A 55 6.86 -4.41 -11.08
N ILE A 56 6.33 -3.46 -11.86
CA ILE A 56 4.89 -3.17 -11.88
C ILE A 56 4.04 -4.42 -12.21
N PRO A 57 4.32 -5.21 -13.27
CA PRO A 57 3.50 -6.38 -13.56
C PRO A 57 3.56 -7.43 -12.44
N ASP A 58 4.74 -7.67 -11.85
CA ASP A 58 4.88 -8.60 -10.73
C ASP A 58 4.11 -8.12 -9.50
N PHE A 59 4.16 -6.82 -9.22
CA PHE A 59 3.43 -6.19 -8.11
C PHE A 59 1.92 -6.30 -8.30
N LEU A 60 1.41 -6.09 -9.51
CA LEU A 60 -0.02 -6.22 -9.84
C LEU A 60 -0.50 -7.68 -9.80
N ALA A 61 0.40 -8.65 -10.04
CA ALA A 61 0.11 -10.07 -9.98
C ALA A 61 0.07 -10.62 -8.53
N MET A 62 0.55 -9.86 -7.53
CA MET A 62 0.58 -10.34 -6.15
C MET A 62 -0.83 -10.50 -5.55
N PRO A 63 -1.04 -11.54 -4.72
CA PRO A 63 -2.22 -11.65 -3.88
C PRO A 63 -2.39 -10.42 -2.99
N ARG A 64 -3.63 -9.92 -2.84
CA ARG A 64 -3.90 -8.66 -2.10
C ARG A 64 -3.30 -8.63 -0.69
N ASN A 65 -3.30 -9.77 0.01
CA ASN A 65 -2.74 -9.90 1.36
C ASN A 65 -1.22 -9.80 1.39
N ASP A 66 -0.54 -10.44 0.44
CA ASP A 66 0.92 -10.41 0.33
C ASP A 66 1.42 -9.01 0.02
N VAL A 67 0.65 -8.25 -0.76
CA VAL A 67 0.95 -6.82 -1.00
C VAL A 67 0.83 -6.01 0.27
N TRP A 68 -0.24 -6.19 1.06
CA TRP A 68 -0.38 -5.53 2.35
C TRP A 68 0.81 -5.84 3.27
N ILE A 69 1.25 -7.10 3.36
CA ILE A 69 2.41 -7.49 4.18
C ILE A 69 3.70 -6.85 3.63
N ALA A 70 3.94 -6.93 2.33
CA ALA A 70 5.15 -6.39 1.69
C ALA A 70 5.25 -4.86 1.79
N LEU A 71 4.13 -4.16 1.82
CA LEU A 71 4.06 -2.72 2.06
C LEU A 71 4.21 -2.34 3.55
N GLY A 72 4.27 -3.32 4.45
CA GLY A 72 4.34 -3.10 5.90
C GLY A 72 2.98 -2.84 6.56
N CYS A 73 1.88 -3.10 5.86
CA CYS A 73 0.50 -2.94 6.34
C CYS A 73 0.01 -4.23 7.02
N TYR A 74 0.67 -4.62 8.11
CA TYR A 74 0.26 -5.75 8.92
C TYR A 74 0.31 -5.40 10.40
N THR A 75 -0.51 -6.08 11.20
CA THR A 75 -0.39 -6.08 12.66
C THR A 75 0.21 -7.39 13.12
N SER A 76 1.21 -7.31 14.00
CA SER A 76 1.65 -8.46 14.79
C SER A 76 0.83 -8.47 16.07
N SER A 77 -0.03 -9.48 16.21
CA SER A 77 -0.66 -9.73 17.50
C SER A 77 0.39 -10.40 18.40
N PRO A 78 0.62 -9.92 19.63
CA PRO A 78 1.48 -10.65 20.57
C PRO A 78 0.92 -12.02 20.95
N LEU A 79 -0.37 -12.30 20.66
CA LEU A 79 -1.06 -13.56 20.98
C LEU A 79 -1.09 -14.56 19.83
N LEU A 80 -0.75 -14.16 18.60
CA LEU A 80 -0.74 -15.05 17.43
C LEU A 80 0.53 -14.78 16.59
N PRO A 81 1.30 -15.81 16.23
CA PRO A 81 2.49 -15.65 15.36
C PRO A 81 2.15 -15.27 13.91
N LEU A 82 0.88 -15.01 13.60
CA LEU A 82 0.38 -14.68 12.27
C LEU A 82 0.39 -13.16 12.06
N MET A 83 1.09 -12.73 11.02
CA MET A 83 0.94 -11.38 10.47
C MET A 83 -0.47 -11.24 9.92
N VAL A 84 -1.28 -10.38 10.52
CA VAL A 84 -2.62 -10.08 10.02
C VAL A 84 -2.52 -8.85 9.12
N PRO A 85 -2.62 -9.01 7.79
CA PRO A 85 -2.61 -7.87 6.88
C PRO A 85 -3.84 -7.00 7.10
N TYR A 86 -3.67 -5.68 6.98
CA TYR A 86 -4.78 -4.73 6.99
C TYR A 86 -4.73 -3.84 5.75
N ASP A 87 -5.90 -3.37 5.32
CA ASP A 87 -5.98 -2.40 4.25
C ASP A 87 -5.51 -1.04 4.78
N PRO A 88 -4.41 -0.44 4.29
CA PRO A 88 -3.89 0.83 4.78
C PRO A 88 -4.93 1.95 4.69
N LEU A 89 -5.92 1.88 3.79
CA LEU A 89 -6.97 2.89 3.71
C LEU A 89 -7.94 2.85 4.91
N TYR A 90 -8.15 1.70 5.52
CA TYR A 90 -9.18 1.48 6.56
C TYR A 90 -8.65 0.97 7.90
N GLY A 91 -7.41 0.46 7.92
CA GLY A 91 -6.74 0.00 9.13
C GLY A 91 -6.00 1.12 9.88
N PRO A 92 -5.56 0.82 11.11
CA PRO A 92 -5.08 1.84 12.02
C PRO A 92 -3.80 2.48 11.49
N MET A 93 -3.85 3.79 11.28
CA MET A 93 -2.67 4.65 11.24
C MET A 93 -1.89 4.40 12.54
N ARG A 94 -0.89 3.52 12.52
CA ARG A 94 0.21 3.65 13.46
C ARG A 94 1.00 4.86 12.99
N TYR A 95 0.60 6.03 13.50
CA TYR A 95 1.57 7.04 13.88
C TYR A 95 2.73 6.29 14.55
N TRP A 96 3.96 6.58 14.13
CA TRP A 96 5.17 6.76 14.92
C TRP A 96 6.21 7.42 14.00
#